data_AF-A0A9X2DFL5-F1
#
_entry.id   AF-A0A9X2DFL5-F1
#
_cell.length_a   1.000
_cell.length_b   1.000
_cell.length_c   1.000
_cell.angle_alpha   90.00
_cell.angle_beta   90.00
_cell.angle_gamma   90.00
#
_symmetry.space_group_name_H-M   'P 1'
#
loop_
_entity.id
_entity.type
_entity.pdbx_description
1 polymer ?
#
loop_
_entity_poly.entity_id
_entity_poly.type
_entity_poly.pdbx_seq_one_letter_code
_entity_poly.pdbx_strand_id
1 'polypeptide(L)'
;MFERRVGLGVGVIIVFFVMYLVIRDRPFDPSLFLLVRIILSFAIGALVATVPGFLGVTLNGPGIAIRAGGGIAAFALTFFFSPGTITSLQPPAGQLSMDPLKVIDFRTLADPGKTEEERRASQMAVTFPVVFRNSVDPAKTVTVEATDVEFTFGGEVYSYHWRDFVKMHEENFGKWLGKEDDAAPFALPAGQVIYKEILHVPKSAEIATWGTFIDAVNRIKPKEIEVTFEADSNSGTIRSVCRAQMAARVKEIGDFIATSKTIPGRITTLCGVL
;
A
#
# COMPACT_ATOMS: atom_id res chain seq x y z
N MET A 1 -11.25 51.02 -26.47
CA MET A 1 -10.45 51.06 -25.22
C MET A 1 -11.14 50.30 -24.07
N PHE A 2 -12.47 50.42 -23.92
CA PHE A 2 -13.27 49.68 -22.92
C PHE A 2 -13.14 48.14 -23.06
N GLU A 3 -13.29 47.62 -24.26
CA GLU A 3 -13.22 46.18 -24.57
C GLU A 3 -11.89 45.52 -24.13
N ARG A 4 -10.76 46.22 -24.35
CA ARG A 4 -9.44 45.75 -23.88
C ARG A 4 -9.32 45.68 -22.36
N ARG A 5 -9.96 46.62 -21.64
CA ARG A 5 -9.95 46.62 -20.16
C ARG A 5 -10.79 45.47 -19.60
N VAL A 6 -11.93 45.18 -20.24
CA VAL A 6 -12.80 44.06 -19.86
C VAL A 6 -12.10 42.73 -20.09
N GLY A 7 -11.49 42.53 -21.27
CA GLY A 7 -10.74 41.28 -21.56
C GLY A 7 -9.61 41.02 -20.58
N LEU A 8 -8.86 42.07 -20.20
CA LEU A 8 -7.79 41.95 -19.20
C LEU A 8 -8.35 41.60 -17.81
N GLY A 9 -9.45 42.22 -17.39
CA GLY A 9 -10.11 41.91 -16.12
C GLY A 9 -10.57 40.45 -16.03
N VAL A 10 -11.19 39.94 -17.10
CA VAL A 10 -11.62 38.54 -17.18
C VAL A 10 -10.43 37.59 -17.11
N GLY A 11 -9.34 37.88 -17.86
CA GLY A 11 -8.11 37.09 -17.83
C GLY A 11 -7.51 36.98 -16.42
N VAL A 12 -7.46 38.09 -15.69
CA VAL A 12 -6.96 38.11 -14.31
C VAL A 12 -7.82 37.24 -13.39
N ILE A 13 -9.16 37.33 -13.48
CA ILE A 13 -10.07 36.51 -12.68
C ILE A 13 -9.85 35.01 -12.93
N ILE A 14 -9.67 34.62 -14.19
CA ILE A 14 -9.40 33.22 -14.56
C ILE A 14 -8.09 32.72 -13.92
N VAL A 15 -7.02 33.53 -13.97
CA VAL A 15 -5.73 33.18 -13.36
C VAL A 15 -5.88 33.01 -11.84
N PHE A 16 -6.55 33.94 -11.15
CA PHE A 16 -6.81 33.81 -9.72
C PHE A 16 -7.68 32.59 -9.38
N PHE A 17 -8.66 32.28 -10.21
CA PHE A 17 -9.50 31.10 -10.03
C PHE A 17 -8.69 29.79 -10.16
N VAL A 18 -7.83 29.67 -11.19
CA VAL A 18 -6.94 28.52 -11.36
C VAL A 18 -5.97 28.42 -10.18
N MET A 19 -5.37 29.53 -9.76
CA MET A 19 -4.44 29.56 -8.63
C MET A 19 -5.12 29.13 -7.32
N TYR A 20 -6.36 29.59 -7.09
CA TYR A 20 -7.17 29.15 -5.96
C TYR A 20 -7.44 27.64 -5.99
N LEU A 21 -7.76 27.08 -7.16
CA LEU A 21 -7.96 25.64 -7.32
C LEU A 21 -6.68 24.84 -7.01
N VAL A 22 -5.51 25.33 -7.44
CA VAL A 22 -4.21 24.71 -7.14
C VAL A 22 -3.90 24.74 -5.64
N ILE A 23 -4.12 25.89 -4.98
CA ILE A 23 -3.86 26.05 -3.54
C ILE A 23 -4.80 25.18 -2.69
N ARG A 24 -6.03 24.94 -3.15
CA ARG A 24 -7.02 24.17 -2.41
C ARG A 24 -6.64 22.69 -2.25
N ASP A 25 -5.81 22.15 -3.15
CA ASP A 25 -5.28 20.79 -3.14
C ASP A 25 -6.31 19.70 -2.77
N ARG A 26 -7.52 19.79 -3.36
CA ARG A 26 -8.56 18.78 -3.19
C ARG A 26 -8.72 17.97 -4.47
N PRO A 27 -8.86 16.63 -4.39
CA PRO A 27 -9.11 15.81 -5.56
C PRO A 27 -10.42 16.23 -6.23
N PHE A 28 -10.39 16.36 -7.55
CA PHE A 28 -11.58 16.67 -8.33
C PHE A 28 -12.42 15.41 -8.52
N ASP A 29 -13.71 15.50 -8.21
CA ASP A 29 -14.69 14.53 -8.70
C ASP A 29 -14.65 14.51 -10.24
N PRO A 30 -14.72 13.33 -10.90
CA PRO A 30 -14.77 13.24 -12.37
C PRO A 30 -15.78 14.20 -13.03
N SER A 31 -16.95 14.41 -12.40
CA SER A 31 -17.98 15.33 -12.87
C SER A 31 -17.52 16.81 -12.79
N LEU A 32 -16.82 17.17 -11.72
CA LEU A 32 -16.33 18.53 -11.49
C LEU A 32 -15.12 18.84 -12.39
N PHE A 33 -14.27 17.85 -12.67
CA PHE A 33 -13.17 18.01 -13.61
C PHE A 33 -13.66 18.36 -15.02
N LEU A 34 -14.72 17.69 -15.51
CA LEU A 34 -15.31 18.00 -16.81
C LEU A 34 -15.82 19.45 -16.84
N LEU A 35 -16.50 19.89 -15.77
CA LEU A 35 -16.99 21.26 -15.66
C LEU A 35 -15.83 22.28 -15.66
N VAL A 36 -14.76 22.03 -14.90
CA VAL A 36 -13.57 22.91 -14.87
C VAL A 36 -12.89 22.96 -16.24
N ARG A 37 -12.76 21.82 -16.94
CA ARG A 37 -12.22 21.76 -18.31
C ARG A 37 -13.04 22.58 -19.28
N ILE A 38 -14.37 22.53 -19.19
CA ILE A 38 -15.28 23.35 -20.02
C ILE A 38 -15.08 24.83 -19.72
N ILE A 39 -15.12 25.22 -18.45
CA ILE A 39 -15.00 26.62 -18.02
C ILE A 39 -13.64 27.21 -18.44
N LEU A 40 -12.54 26.49 -18.24
CA LEU A 40 -11.19 26.94 -18.62
C LEU A 40 -11.02 27.03 -20.12
N SER A 41 -11.54 26.05 -20.87
CA SER A 41 -11.49 26.11 -22.34
C SER A 41 -12.29 27.28 -22.87
N PHE A 42 -13.47 27.53 -22.29
CA PHE A 42 -14.34 28.65 -22.66
C PHE A 42 -13.68 30.00 -22.35
N ALA A 43 -13.07 30.12 -21.18
CA ALA A 43 -12.27 31.27 -20.78
C ALA A 43 -11.13 31.58 -21.78
N ILE A 44 -10.37 30.57 -22.21
CA ILE A 44 -9.31 30.75 -23.20
C ILE A 44 -9.88 31.14 -24.57
N GLY A 45 -10.95 30.48 -25.01
CA GLY A 45 -11.64 30.81 -26.26
C GLY A 45 -12.14 32.26 -26.29
N ALA A 46 -12.76 32.72 -25.19
CA ALA A 46 -13.22 34.09 -25.03
C ALA A 46 -12.05 35.09 -25.05
N LEU A 47 -10.94 34.79 -24.36
CA LEU A 47 -9.77 35.65 -24.35
C LEU A 47 -9.14 35.78 -25.75
N VAL A 48 -8.98 34.67 -26.47
CA VAL A 48 -8.45 34.67 -27.84
C VAL A 48 -9.38 35.41 -28.80
N ALA A 49 -10.71 35.35 -28.61
CA ALA A 49 -11.65 36.11 -29.42
C ALA A 49 -11.50 37.63 -29.29
N THR A 50 -10.96 38.13 -28.17
CA THR A 50 -10.72 39.57 -27.93
C THR A 50 -9.40 40.09 -28.50
N VAL A 51 -8.50 39.21 -28.94
CA VAL A 51 -7.22 39.61 -29.54
C VAL A 51 -7.46 39.94 -31.02
N PRO A 52 -7.16 41.18 -31.47
CA PRO A 52 -7.36 41.57 -32.85
C PRO A 52 -6.43 40.76 -33.78
N GLY A 53 -7.03 39.96 -34.66
CA GLY A 53 -6.34 39.09 -35.61
C GLY A 53 -7.12 37.79 -35.84
N PHE A 54 -7.10 37.25 -37.06
CA PHE A 54 -7.67 35.93 -37.33
C PHE A 54 -6.59 34.86 -37.15
N LEU A 55 -6.71 34.05 -36.09
CA LEU A 55 -6.00 32.78 -36.03
C LEU A 55 -6.74 31.81 -36.97
N GLY A 56 -6.30 31.76 -38.22
CA GLY A 56 -6.80 30.79 -39.19
C GLY A 56 -6.22 29.42 -38.90
N VAL A 57 -6.99 28.56 -38.22
CA VAL A 57 -6.60 27.15 -38.01
C VAL A 57 -7.29 26.31 -39.08
N THR A 58 -6.50 25.75 -39.99
CA THR A 58 -6.94 24.75 -40.98
C THR A 58 -6.37 23.40 -40.60
N LEU A 59 -7.24 22.50 -40.14
CA LEU A 59 -6.93 21.08 -39.96
C LEU A 59 -7.35 20.34 -41.23
N ASN A 60 -6.37 19.75 -41.93
CA ASN A 60 -6.59 18.95 -43.13
C ASN A 60 -6.44 17.47 -42.77
N GLY A 61 -7.55 16.73 -42.78
CA GLY A 61 -7.59 15.26 -42.67
C GLY A 61 -8.29 14.64 -43.88
N PRO A 62 -8.14 13.32 -44.12
CA PRO A 62 -8.77 12.65 -45.26
C PRO A 62 -10.30 12.77 -45.17
N GLY A 63 -10.87 13.70 -45.93
CA GLY A 63 -12.31 13.92 -46.08
C GLY A 63 -12.96 15.00 -45.20
N ILE A 64 -12.21 15.72 -44.35
CA ILE A 64 -12.80 16.74 -43.46
C ILE A 64 -11.92 17.99 -43.42
N ALA A 65 -12.52 19.16 -43.71
CA ALA A 65 -11.90 20.47 -43.54
C ALA A 65 -12.72 21.29 -42.53
N ILE A 66 -12.17 21.51 -41.34
CA ILE A 66 -12.78 22.37 -40.31
C ILE A 66 -12.09 23.72 -40.34
N ARG A 67 -12.87 24.80 -40.57
CA ARG A 67 -12.42 26.19 -40.44
C ARG A 67 -13.10 26.80 -39.23
N ALA A 68 -12.32 27.15 -38.21
CA ALA A 68 -12.82 27.82 -37.02
C ALA A 68 -12.17 29.21 -36.87
N GLY A 69 -12.97 30.22 -36.56
CA GLY A 69 -12.49 31.55 -36.20
C GLY A 69 -11.84 31.54 -34.81
N GLY A 70 -10.83 32.38 -34.61
CA GLY A 70 -9.80 32.25 -33.56
C GLY A 70 -10.26 31.78 -32.18
N GLY A 71 -11.31 32.36 -31.59
CA GLY A 71 -11.79 31.97 -30.26
C GLY A 71 -12.40 30.56 -30.20
N ILE A 72 -13.14 30.15 -31.23
CA ILE A 72 -13.72 28.79 -31.32
C ILE A 72 -12.60 27.76 -31.53
N ALA A 73 -11.61 28.09 -32.36
CA ALA A 73 -10.45 27.23 -32.57
C ALA A 73 -9.68 27.02 -31.26
N ALA A 74 -9.45 28.10 -30.50
CA ALA A 74 -8.79 28.03 -29.21
C ALA A 74 -9.58 27.18 -28.19
N PHE A 75 -10.90 27.39 -28.10
CA PHE A 75 -11.77 26.55 -27.26
C PHE A 75 -11.66 25.07 -27.61
N ALA A 76 -11.79 24.71 -28.89
CA ALA A 76 -11.76 23.32 -29.33
C ALA A 76 -10.39 22.69 -29.09
N LEU A 77 -9.31 23.42 -29.36
CA LEU A 77 -7.95 22.94 -29.12
C LEU A 77 -7.72 22.68 -27.64
N THR A 78 -8.05 23.64 -26.76
CA THR A 78 -7.88 23.44 -25.32
C THR A 78 -8.84 22.39 -24.78
N PHE A 79 -10.08 22.35 -25.26
CA PHE A 79 -11.05 21.39 -24.76
C PHE A 79 -10.67 19.97 -25.16
N PHE A 80 -10.35 19.67 -26.42
CA PHE A 80 -10.08 18.29 -26.85
C PHE A 80 -8.64 17.84 -26.63
N PHE A 81 -7.65 18.75 -26.74
CA PHE A 81 -6.23 18.40 -26.63
C PHE A 81 -5.62 18.67 -25.26
N SER A 82 -6.37 19.23 -24.29
CA SER A 82 -5.92 19.17 -22.89
C SER A 82 -5.80 17.71 -22.47
N PRO A 83 -4.67 17.30 -21.86
CA PRO A 83 -4.52 15.97 -21.29
C PRO A 83 -5.73 15.68 -20.41
N GLY A 84 -6.36 14.52 -20.59
CA GLY A 84 -7.36 14.07 -19.62
C GLY A 84 -6.73 14.01 -18.23
N THR A 85 -7.55 14.10 -17.18
CA THR A 85 -7.10 13.64 -15.87
C THR A 85 -6.54 12.24 -16.07
N ILE A 86 -5.30 12.03 -15.63
CA ILE A 86 -4.83 10.68 -15.39
C ILE A 86 -5.82 10.14 -14.36
N THR A 87 -6.73 9.27 -14.78
CA THR A 87 -7.78 8.67 -13.93
C THR A 87 -7.18 7.96 -12.71
N SER A 88 -5.85 7.82 -12.68
CA SER A 88 -5.02 7.19 -11.66
C SER A 88 -4.66 8.06 -10.45
N LEU A 89 -5.03 9.35 -10.36
CA LEU A 89 -4.74 10.15 -9.15
C LEU A 89 -5.84 10.09 -8.09
N GLN A 90 -7.01 9.53 -8.42
CA GLN A 90 -7.88 9.01 -7.38
C GLN A 90 -7.24 7.69 -6.94
N PRO A 91 -6.70 7.56 -5.71
CA PRO A 91 -6.53 6.22 -5.15
C PRO A 91 -7.88 5.52 -5.32
N PRO A 92 -7.92 4.28 -5.84
CA PRO A 92 -9.16 3.57 -6.07
C PRO A 92 -10.04 3.74 -4.84
N ALA A 93 -11.22 4.31 -5.05
CA ALA A 93 -12.11 4.68 -3.96
C ALA A 93 -12.25 3.48 -3.03
N GLY A 94 -11.81 3.64 -1.78
CA GLY A 94 -12.25 2.75 -0.72
C GLY A 94 -11.46 1.48 -0.46
N GLN A 95 -10.18 1.40 -0.82
CA GLN A 95 -9.39 0.22 -0.45
C GLN A 95 -8.57 0.50 0.81
N LEU A 96 -8.82 -0.29 1.86
CA LEU A 96 -7.83 -0.53 2.90
C LEU A 96 -6.51 -0.89 2.18
N SER A 97 -5.41 -0.31 2.63
CA SER A 97 -4.09 -0.56 2.06
C SER A 97 -3.13 -0.94 3.17
N MET A 98 -2.11 -1.71 2.80
CA MET A 98 -1.07 -2.16 3.72
C MET A 98 0.29 -1.82 3.13
N ASP A 99 1.20 -1.32 3.98
CA ASP A 99 2.58 -1.15 3.55
C ASP A 99 3.21 -2.53 3.22
N PRO A 100 4.11 -2.63 2.24
CA PRO A 100 4.77 -3.88 1.93
C PRO A 100 5.47 -4.47 3.15
N LEU A 101 5.41 -5.80 3.30
CA LEU A 101 6.06 -6.50 4.40
C LEU A 101 7.58 -6.35 4.27
N LYS A 102 8.21 -5.71 5.26
CA LYS A 102 9.66 -5.48 5.27
C LYS A 102 10.41 -6.52 6.09
N VAL A 103 9.76 -7.05 7.12
CA VAL A 103 10.37 -7.93 8.11
C VAL A 103 9.39 -9.03 8.46
N ILE A 104 9.90 -10.24 8.64
CA ILE A 104 9.18 -11.39 9.17
C ILE A 104 9.99 -11.96 10.33
N ASP A 105 9.30 -12.35 11.38
CA ASP A 105 9.91 -12.94 12.55
C ASP A 105 9.37 -14.34 12.83
N PHE A 106 10.21 -15.34 12.69
CA PHE A 106 9.90 -16.72 13.04
C PHE A 106 10.34 -17.00 14.47
N ARG A 107 9.53 -17.72 15.26
CA ARG A 107 9.86 -18.01 16.67
C ARG A 107 9.26 -19.31 17.17
N THR A 108 9.84 -19.81 18.26
CA THR A 108 9.23 -20.87 19.08
C THR A 108 8.25 -20.27 20.09
N LEU A 109 7.16 -21.00 20.40
CA LEU A 109 6.30 -20.67 21.53
C LEU A 109 6.83 -21.17 22.89
N ALA A 110 7.99 -21.85 22.91
CA ALA A 110 8.58 -22.32 24.16
C ALA A 110 9.30 -21.19 24.91
N ASP A 111 9.12 -21.15 26.23
CA ASP A 111 9.81 -20.19 27.08
C ASP A 111 11.35 -20.36 27.03
N PRO A 112 12.13 -19.28 27.21
CA PRO A 112 13.59 -19.33 27.20
C PRO A 112 14.22 -20.32 28.19
N GLY A 113 13.51 -20.71 29.26
CA GLY A 113 13.96 -21.67 30.27
C GLY A 113 13.72 -23.15 29.92
N LYS A 114 13.02 -23.44 28.82
CA LYS A 114 12.71 -24.81 28.40
C LYS A 114 13.94 -25.53 27.85
N THR A 115 13.96 -26.85 27.96
CA THR A 115 15.01 -27.72 27.40
C THR A 115 15.07 -27.63 25.87
N GLU A 116 16.17 -28.04 25.25
CA GLU A 116 16.28 -28.02 23.78
C GLU A 116 15.23 -28.92 23.11
N GLU A 117 14.97 -30.09 23.69
CA GLU A 117 13.96 -31.03 23.20
C GLU A 117 12.56 -30.39 23.22
N GLU A 118 12.19 -29.76 24.34
CA GLU A 118 10.93 -29.00 24.44
C GLU A 118 10.87 -27.84 23.43
N ARG A 119 11.97 -27.11 23.22
CA ARG A 119 12.01 -26.02 22.22
C ARG A 119 11.85 -26.54 20.80
N ARG A 120 12.49 -27.66 20.46
CA ARG A 120 12.37 -28.30 19.14
C ARG A 120 10.95 -28.82 18.89
N ALA A 121 10.32 -29.39 19.91
CA ALA A 121 8.96 -29.91 19.85
C ALA A 121 7.88 -28.81 19.85
N SER A 122 8.21 -27.62 20.36
CA SER A 122 7.28 -26.50 20.43
C SER A 122 6.82 -26.02 19.05
N GLN A 123 5.61 -25.48 19.02
CA GLN A 123 5.02 -24.93 17.80
C GLN A 123 5.83 -23.72 17.33
N MET A 124 6.02 -23.62 16.02
CA MET A 124 6.47 -22.38 15.42
C MET A 124 5.33 -21.37 15.41
N ALA A 125 5.66 -20.12 15.65
CA ALA A 125 4.80 -18.97 15.41
C ALA A 125 5.54 -17.96 14.53
N VAL A 126 4.79 -17.08 13.89
CA VAL A 126 5.34 -16.03 13.03
C VAL A 126 4.77 -14.70 13.45
N THR A 127 5.56 -13.64 13.38
CA THR A 127 5.09 -12.28 13.66
C THR A 127 5.40 -11.35 12.50
N PHE A 128 4.42 -10.51 12.17
CA PHE A 128 4.54 -9.47 11.16
C PHE A 128 4.29 -8.09 11.76
N PRO A 129 5.23 -7.14 11.59
CA PRO A 129 4.93 -5.73 11.74
C PRO A 129 4.19 -5.23 10.50
N VAL A 130 2.93 -4.86 10.66
CA VAL A 130 2.06 -4.40 9.58
C VAL A 130 1.54 -2.99 9.84
N VAL A 131 1.50 -2.19 8.78
CA VAL A 131 0.92 -0.84 8.80
C VAL A 131 -0.31 -0.85 7.91
N PHE A 132 -1.47 -0.69 8.52
CA PHE A 132 -2.74 -0.53 7.80
C PHE A 132 -3.05 0.94 7.62
N ARG A 133 -3.51 1.31 6.42
CA ARG A 133 -3.95 2.67 6.09
C ARG A 133 -5.35 2.62 5.52
N ASN A 134 -6.27 3.33 6.15
CA ASN A 134 -7.60 3.52 5.62
C ASN A 134 -7.61 4.81 4.77
N SER A 135 -7.50 4.61 3.46
CA SER A 135 -7.65 5.68 2.45
C SER A 135 -9.07 5.71 1.86
N VAL A 136 -10.04 5.04 2.50
CA VAL A 136 -11.46 5.07 2.13
C VAL A 136 -12.01 6.48 2.35
N ASP A 137 -13.11 6.78 1.65
CA ASP A 137 -13.97 7.95 1.86
C ASP A 137 -13.92 8.45 3.33
N PRO A 138 -13.70 9.76 3.58
CA PRO A 138 -13.56 10.36 4.91
C PRO A 138 -14.63 9.96 5.95
N ALA A 139 -15.78 9.46 5.50
CA ALA A 139 -16.88 9.04 6.37
C ALA A 139 -16.93 7.54 6.72
N LYS A 140 -16.05 6.69 6.16
CA LYS A 140 -16.15 5.22 6.32
C LYS A 140 -15.02 4.62 7.16
N THR A 141 -15.42 3.96 8.24
CA THR A 141 -14.54 3.10 9.03
C THR A 141 -14.44 1.73 8.39
N VAL A 142 -13.21 1.23 8.21
CA VAL A 142 -12.93 -0.14 7.80
C VAL A 142 -12.66 -0.97 9.05
N THR A 143 -13.15 -2.20 9.10
CA THR A 143 -12.81 -3.15 10.17
C THR A 143 -11.94 -4.25 9.57
N VAL A 144 -10.74 -4.44 10.12
CA VAL A 144 -9.92 -5.63 9.84
C VAL A 144 -10.46 -6.76 10.70
N GLU A 145 -10.95 -7.82 10.07
CA GLU A 145 -11.68 -8.91 10.74
C GLU A 145 -10.79 -10.10 11.07
N ALA A 146 -9.82 -10.38 10.23
CA ALA A 146 -8.87 -11.48 10.37
C ALA A 146 -7.59 -11.18 9.61
N THR A 147 -6.49 -11.81 10.03
CA THR A 147 -5.29 -11.89 9.19
C THR A 147 -4.77 -13.32 9.18
N ASP A 148 -4.38 -13.74 8.00
CA ASP A 148 -3.88 -15.07 7.71
C ASP A 148 -2.55 -14.98 7.01
N VAL A 149 -1.72 -15.99 7.26
CA VAL A 149 -0.39 -16.08 6.67
C VAL A 149 -0.21 -17.47 6.13
N GLU A 150 0.21 -17.54 4.88
CA GLU A 150 0.67 -18.77 4.26
C GLU A 150 2.13 -18.61 3.90
N PHE A 151 2.92 -19.62 4.17
CA PHE A 151 4.27 -19.66 3.62
C PHE A 151 4.57 -21.03 3.07
N THR A 152 5.37 -21.02 2.01
CA THR A 152 5.79 -22.23 1.32
C THR A 152 7.27 -22.43 1.57
N PHE A 153 7.63 -23.55 2.18
CA PHE A 153 9.02 -23.95 2.33
C PHE A 153 9.16 -25.46 2.19
N GLY A 154 10.20 -25.90 1.47
CA GLY A 154 10.42 -27.34 1.26
C GLY A 154 9.35 -28.04 0.40
N GLY A 155 8.54 -27.29 -0.35
CA GLY A 155 7.42 -27.82 -1.14
C GLY A 155 6.12 -27.97 -0.37
N GLU A 156 6.15 -27.77 0.95
CA GLU A 156 4.97 -27.80 1.82
C GLU A 156 4.43 -26.39 2.02
N VAL A 157 3.11 -26.29 2.16
CA VAL A 157 2.40 -25.03 2.45
C VAL A 157 1.91 -25.09 3.89
N TYR A 158 2.21 -24.06 4.67
CA TYR A 158 1.73 -23.96 6.03
C TYR A 158 0.88 -22.71 6.20
N SER A 159 -0.33 -22.88 6.74
CA SER A 159 -1.29 -21.80 6.96
C SER A 159 -1.41 -21.47 8.45
N TYR A 160 -1.33 -20.19 8.75
CA TYR A 160 -1.31 -19.61 10.08
C TYR A 160 -2.43 -18.58 10.19
N HIS A 161 -3.01 -18.46 11.37
CA HIS A 161 -4.03 -17.47 11.71
C HIS A 161 -3.52 -16.59 12.84
N TRP A 162 -3.93 -15.32 12.88
CA TRP A 162 -3.57 -14.44 13.98
C TRP A 162 -4.05 -15.00 15.34
N ARG A 163 -3.35 -14.66 16.40
CA ARG A 163 -3.68 -15.11 17.76
C ARG A 163 -3.61 -13.98 18.75
N ASP A 164 -2.51 -13.24 18.74
CA ASP A 164 -2.23 -12.19 19.71
C ASP A 164 -1.73 -10.94 18.99
N PHE A 165 -2.12 -9.77 19.48
CA PHE A 165 -1.34 -8.56 19.25
C PHE A 165 -0.17 -8.56 20.21
N VAL A 166 1.00 -8.25 19.68
CA VAL A 166 2.24 -8.33 20.44
C VAL A 166 2.96 -6.99 20.40
N LYS A 167 3.77 -6.72 21.42
CA LYS A 167 4.55 -5.49 21.50
C LYS A 167 5.96 -5.79 21.93
N MET A 168 6.92 -5.15 21.29
CA MET A 168 8.32 -5.25 21.68
C MET A 168 8.54 -4.51 23.01
N HIS A 169 8.87 -5.27 24.07
CA HIS A 169 9.32 -4.67 25.33
C HIS A 169 10.84 -4.48 25.27
N GLU A 170 11.27 -3.23 25.10
CA GLU A 170 12.69 -2.88 25.08
C GLU A 170 13.40 -3.25 26.39
N GLU A 171 12.68 -3.17 27.52
CA GLU A 171 13.17 -3.47 28.87
C GLU A 171 13.65 -4.92 29.03
N ASN A 172 13.14 -5.84 28.22
CA ASN A 172 13.55 -7.25 28.19
C ASN A 172 14.56 -7.54 27.07
N PHE A 173 15.41 -6.56 26.74
CA PHE A 173 16.45 -6.63 25.71
C PHE A 173 15.92 -6.97 24.30
N GLY A 174 14.66 -6.63 24.00
CA GLY A 174 14.03 -7.00 22.73
C GLY A 174 13.90 -8.53 22.51
N LYS A 175 14.13 -9.33 23.56
CA LYS A 175 14.14 -10.79 23.49
C LYS A 175 12.73 -11.39 23.47
N TRP A 176 11.72 -10.63 23.85
CA TRP A 176 10.35 -11.10 23.92
C TRP A 176 9.38 -10.03 23.42
N LEU A 177 8.51 -10.39 22.48
CA LEU A 177 7.31 -9.60 22.27
C LEU A 177 6.31 -10.03 23.32
N GLY A 178 5.95 -9.12 24.21
CA GLY A 178 4.90 -9.36 25.18
C GLY A 178 3.57 -9.47 24.46
N LYS A 179 2.72 -10.38 24.94
CA LYS A 179 1.31 -10.34 24.56
C LYS A 179 0.73 -9.02 25.07
N GLU A 180 0.26 -8.20 24.13
CA GLU A 180 -0.47 -6.99 24.45
C GLU A 180 -1.94 -7.36 24.71
N ASP A 181 -2.58 -8.00 23.73
CA ASP A 181 -3.98 -8.44 23.78
C ASP A 181 -4.19 -9.69 22.91
N ASP A 182 -5.32 -10.38 23.09
CA ASP A 182 -5.80 -11.35 22.09
C ASP A 182 -6.08 -10.62 20.76
N ALA A 183 -5.74 -11.26 19.63
CA ALA A 183 -6.05 -10.72 18.32
C ALA A 183 -7.58 -10.74 18.13
N ALA A 184 -8.14 -9.57 17.83
CA ALA A 184 -9.56 -9.37 17.62
C ALA A 184 -9.80 -8.36 16.49
N PRO A 185 -10.99 -8.36 15.86
CA PRO A 185 -11.34 -7.37 14.87
C PRO A 185 -11.13 -5.95 15.38
N PHE A 186 -10.53 -5.08 14.56
CA PHE A 186 -10.27 -3.70 14.94
C PHE A 186 -10.70 -2.72 13.85
N ALA A 187 -11.27 -1.61 14.30
CA ALA A 187 -11.72 -0.53 13.46
C ALA A 187 -10.56 0.40 13.11
N LEU A 188 -10.45 0.75 11.84
CA LEU A 188 -9.55 1.75 11.29
C LEU A 188 -10.40 2.90 10.72
N PRO A 189 -10.55 4.02 11.44
CA PRO A 189 -11.29 5.18 10.94
C PRO A 189 -10.68 5.76 9.67
N ALA A 190 -11.48 6.50 8.89
CA ALA A 190 -11.01 7.10 7.65
C ALA A 190 -9.82 8.05 7.86
N GLY A 191 -8.82 7.97 6.99
CA GLY A 191 -7.58 8.76 7.06
C GLY A 191 -6.62 8.33 8.17
N GLN A 192 -6.94 7.31 8.96
CA GLN A 192 -6.06 6.81 10.01
C GLN A 192 -5.05 5.79 9.48
N VAL A 193 -3.92 5.75 10.18
CA VAL A 193 -2.85 4.78 9.98
C VAL A 193 -2.64 4.07 11.31
N ILE A 194 -2.70 2.74 11.31
CA ILE A 194 -2.45 1.94 12.51
C ILE A 194 -1.30 0.98 12.24
N TYR A 195 -0.37 0.92 13.18
CA TYR A 195 0.67 -0.09 13.25
C TYR A 195 0.23 -1.21 14.19
N LYS A 196 0.42 -2.46 13.77
CA LYS A 196 0.23 -3.66 14.60
C LYS A 196 1.38 -4.61 14.38
N GLU A 197 1.88 -5.22 15.46
CA GLU A 197 2.63 -6.45 15.37
C GLU A 197 1.68 -7.60 15.70
N ILE A 198 1.51 -8.51 14.76
CA ILE A 198 0.51 -9.57 14.84
C ILE A 198 1.24 -10.90 14.90
N LEU A 199 0.99 -11.67 15.96
CA LEU A 199 1.48 -13.05 16.11
C LEU A 199 0.47 -14.01 15.47
N HIS A 200 0.96 -14.83 14.56
CA HIS A 200 0.20 -15.89 13.91
C HIS A 200 0.68 -17.26 14.39
N VAL A 201 -0.26 -18.18 14.54
CA VAL A 201 -0.04 -19.58 14.95
C VAL A 201 -0.68 -20.54 13.94
N PRO A 202 -0.25 -21.82 13.86
CA PRO A 202 -0.77 -22.77 12.87
C PRO A 202 -2.30 -22.98 12.99
N LYS A 203 -3.00 -23.05 11.85
CA LYS A 203 -4.46 -23.33 11.79
C LYS A 203 -4.82 -24.80 12.06
N SER A 204 -3.93 -25.75 11.78
CA SER A 204 -4.22 -27.19 11.80
C SER A 204 -3.21 -28.01 12.63
N ALA A 205 -3.50 -29.30 12.79
CA ALA A 205 -2.67 -30.26 13.52
C ALA A 205 -1.35 -30.62 12.80
N GLU A 206 -1.17 -30.26 11.54
CA GLU A 206 0.11 -30.35 10.83
C GLU A 206 0.99 -29.15 11.22
N ILE A 207 1.36 -29.14 12.50
CA ILE A 207 2.11 -28.06 13.12
C ILE A 207 3.56 -28.18 12.66
N ALA A 208 4.05 -27.17 11.94
CA ALA A 208 5.49 -27.00 11.80
C ALA A 208 6.08 -26.77 13.19
N THR A 209 6.73 -27.79 13.74
CA THR A 209 7.48 -27.62 14.98
C THR A 209 8.71 -26.75 14.70
N TRP A 210 9.17 -26.05 15.72
CA TRP A 210 10.34 -25.20 15.60
C TRP A 210 11.58 -25.98 15.14
N GLY A 211 11.76 -27.21 15.64
CA GLY A 211 12.83 -28.11 15.18
C GLY A 211 12.72 -28.43 13.69
N THR A 212 11.52 -28.77 13.21
CA THR A 212 11.27 -29.05 11.78
C THR A 212 11.60 -27.84 10.91
N PHE A 213 11.24 -26.64 11.36
CA PHE A 213 11.58 -25.40 10.66
C PHE A 213 13.10 -25.18 10.59
N ILE A 214 13.81 -25.28 11.72
CA ILE A 214 15.27 -25.11 11.76
C ILE A 214 15.96 -26.12 10.83
N ASP A 215 15.52 -27.38 10.87
CA ASP A 215 16.07 -28.44 10.03
C ASP A 215 15.72 -28.22 8.53
N ALA A 216 14.55 -27.66 8.23
CA ALA A 216 14.14 -27.30 6.87
C ALA A 216 14.96 -26.13 6.33
N VAL A 217 15.11 -25.05 7.09
CA VAL A 217 15.90 -23.85 6.71
C VAL A 217 17.31 -24.23 6.28
N ASN A 218 17.93 -25.21 6.93
CA ASN A 218 19.24 -25.73 6.56
C ASN A 218 19.25 -26.51 5.23
N ARG A 219 18.14 -27.12 4.84
CA ARG A 219 18.02 -27.99 3.65
C ARG A 219 17.50 -27.30 2.40
N ILE A 220 16.62 -26.30 2.52
CA ILE A 220 15.93 -25.69 1.36
C ILE A 220 16.95 -25.05 0.39
N LYS A 221 16.67 -25.15 -0.91
CA LYS A 221 17.36 -24.46 -2.01
C LYS A 221 16.30 -24.01 -3.03
N PRO A 222 16.19 -22.72 -3.42
CA PRO A 222 16.97 -21.57 -2.95
C PRO A 222 16.68 -21.24 -1.47
N LYS A 223 17.56 -20.47 -0.82
CA LYS A 223 17.38 -20.04 0.59
C LYS A 223 16.36 -18.90 0.72
N GLU A 224 15.18 -19.11 0.16
CA GLU A 224 14.06 -18.17 0.15
C GLU A 224 12.80 -18.87 0.64
N ILE A 225 11.98 -18.15 1.40
CA ILE A 225 10.66 -18.60 1.80
C ILE A 225 9.67 -17.59 1.22
N GLU A 226 8.76 -18.06 0.39
CA GLU A 226 7.65 -17.22 -0.10
C GLU A 226 6.60 -17.14 1.00
N VAL A 227 6.17 -15.92 1.30
CA VAL A 227 5.22 -15.60 2.35
C VAL A 227 4.10 -14.80 1.74
N THR A 228 2.88 -15.33 1.81
CA THR A 228 1.65 -14.65 1.49
C THR A 228 0.97 -14.23 2.79
N PHE A 229 0.71 -12.94 2.94
CA PHE A 229 -0.09 -12.37 4.02
C PHE A 229 -1.41 -11.87 3.46
N GLU A 230 -2.49 -12.24 4.11
CA GLU A 230 -3.84 -11.83 3.76
C GLU A 230 -4.50 -11.16 4.98
N ALA A 231 -5.16 -10.03 4.74
CA ALA A 231 -5.97 -9.35 5.73
C ALA A 231 -7.39 -9.19 5.17
N ASP A 232 -8.34 -9.81 5.85
CA ASP A 232 -9.75 -9.69 5.53
C ASP A 232 -10.35 -8.48 6.22
N SER A 233 -11.16 -7.74 5.48
CA SER A 233 -11.88 -6.58 6.00
C SER A 233 -13.28 -6.51 5.42
N ASN A 234 -14.15 -5.74 6.07
CA ASN A 234 -15.47 -5.42 5.54
C ASN A 234 -15.44 -4.63 4.21
N SER A 235 -14.26 -4.16 3.77
CA SER A 235 -14.04 -3.49 2.48
C SER A 235 -13.42 -4.39 1.41
N GLY A 236 -13.13 -5.66 1.75
CA GLY A 236 -12.46 -6.64 0.89
C GLY A 236 -11.17 -7.18 1.51
N THR A 237 -10.53 -8.10 0.79
CA THR A 237 -9.28 -8.74 1.21
C THR A 237 -8.08 -8.02 0.61
N ILE A 238 -7.05 -7.78 1.42
CA ILE A 238 -5.74 -7.30 0.96
C ILE A 238 -4.78 -8.47 1.02
N ARG A 239 -4.01 -8.63 -0.05
CA ARG A 239 -2.95 -9.62 -0.15
C ARG A 239 -1.61 -8.94 -0.35
N SER A 240 -0.59 -9.41 0.36
CA SER A 240 0.81 -9.02 0.18
C SER A 240 1.67 -10.25 0.12
N VAL A 241 2.59 -10.29 -0.83
CA VAL A 241 3.53 -11.40 -1.00
C VAL A 241 4.94 -10.88 -0.86
N CYS A 242 5.76 -11.57 -0.05
CA CYS A 242 7.18 -11.28 0.08
C CYS A 242 8.03 -12.54 0.05
N ARG A 243 9.30 -12.39 -0.35
CA ARG A 243 10.31 -13.44 -0.24
C ARG A 243 11.25 -13.16 0.92
N ALA A 244 11.16 -13.98 1.95
CA ALA A 244 12.02 -13.92 3.11
C ALA A 244 13.40 -14.50 2.77
N GLN A 245 14.43 -13.68 2.86
CA GLN A 245 15.80 -14.04 2.48
C GLN A 245 16.49 -14.80 3.63
N MET A 246 16.63 -16.12 3.52
CA MET A 246 17.18 -16.96 4.60
C MET A 246 18.68 -17.21 4.49
N ALA A 247 19.32 -16.86 3.37
CA ALA A 247 20.73 -17.18 3.11
C ALA A 247 21.68 -16.68 4.21
N ALA A 248 21.56 -15.40 4.60
CA ALA A 248 22.38 -14.81 5.66
C ALA A 248 22.08 -15.45 7.02
N ARG A 249 20.81 -15.75 7.30
CA ARG A 249 20.36 -16.29 8.60
C ARG A 249 20.79 -17.73 8.82
N VAL A 250 20.90 -18.56 7.77
CA VAL A 250 21.40 -19.94 7.89
C VAL A 250 22.78 -19.98 8.54
N LYS A 251 23.70 -19.10 8.11
CA LYS A 251 25.04 -19.04 8.69
C LYS A 251 24.99 -18.63 10.16
N GLU A 252 24.25 -17.56 10.47
CA GLU A 252 24.11 -17.06 11.84
C GLU A 252 23.47 -18.08 12.78
N ILE A 253 22.48 -18.83 12.32
CA ILE A 253 21.87 -19.94 13.06
C ILE A 253 22.93 -21.00 13.38
N GLY A 254 23.75 -21.38 12.39
CA GLY A 254 24.84 -22.34 12.58
C GLY A 254 25.88 -21.86 13.59
N ASP A 255 26.33 -20.61 13.46
CA ASP A 255 27.29 -19.98 14.37
C ASP A 255 26.74 -19.88 15.81
N PHE A 256 25.45 -19.54 15.95
CA PHE A 256 24.75 -19.50 17.22
C PHE A 256 24.66 -20.88 17.87
N ILE A 257 24.27 -21.92 17.12
CA ILE A 257 24.16 -23.29 17.64
C ILE A 257 25.54 -23.80 18.08
N ALA A 258 26.59 -23.55 17.29
CA ALA A 258 27.95 -23.96 17.62
C ALA A 258 28.45 -23.31 18.93
N THR A 259 28.11 -22.04 19.15
CA THR A 259 28.56 -21.28 20.32
C THR A 259 27.73 -21.56 21.57
N SER A 260 26.40 -21.52 21.43
CA SER A 260 25.47 -21.59 22.55
C SER A 260 25.04 -23.01 22.92
N LYS A 261 25.32 -23.98 22.04
CA LYS A 261 24.85 -25.37 22.15
C LYS A 261 23.33 -25.47 22.31
N THR A 262 22.60 -24.53 21.73
CA THR A 262 21.14 -24.53 21.70
C THR A 262 20.62 -23.87 20.42
N ILE A 263 19.39 -24.18 20.03
CA ILE A 263 18.75 -23.54 18.88
C ILE A 263 18.27 -22.13 19.24
N PRO A 264 18.32 -21.16 18.30
CA PRO A 264 17.79 -19.83 18.54
C PRO A 264 16.28 -19.93 18.76
N GLY A 265 15.73 -19.16 19.72
CA GLY A 265 14.28 -19.10 19.94
C GLY A 265 13.53 -18.21 18.94
N ARG A 266 14.28 -17.41 18.16
CA ARG A 266 13.74 -16.38 17.28
C ARG A 266 14.70 -16.16 16.11
N ILE A 267 14.15 -16.02 14.90
CA ILE A 267 14.87 -15.69 13.67
C ILE A 267 14.10 -14.59 12.95
N THR A 268 14.70 -13.40 12.89
CA THR A 268 14.15 -12.27 12.15
C THR A 268 14.83 -12.16 10.79
N THR A 269 14.06 -12.05 9.71
CA THR A 269 14.62 -11.82 8.38
C THR A 269 13.89 -10.72 7.63
N LEU A 270 14.59 -10.15 6.66
CA LEU A 270 14.05 -9.14 5.76
C LEU A 270 13.21 -9.83 4.68
N CYS A 271 12.08 -9.21 4.37
CA CYS A 271 11.25 -9.58 3.24
C CYS A 271 11.58 -8.68 2.05
N GLY A 272 11.99 -9.31 0.94
CA GLY A 272 12.05 -8.65 -0.36
C GLY A 272 10.65 -8.58 -0.95
N VAL A 273 10.20 -7.37 -1.31
CA VAL A 273 8.92 -7.16 -1.98
C VAL A 273 9.04 -7.68 -3.42
N LEU A 274 8.06 -8.47 -3.85
CA LEU A 274 7.93 -8.93 -5.23
C LEU A 274 7.15 -7.95 -6.10
#